data_AF-A0A914QCX8-F1
#
_entry.id   AF-A0A914QCX8-F1
#
_cell.length_a   1.000
_cell.length_b   1.000
_cell.length_c   1.000
_cell.angle_alpha   90.00
_cell.angle_beta   90.00
_cell.angle_gamma   90.00
#
_symmetry.space_group_name_H-M   'P 1'
#
loop_
_entity.id
_entity.type
_entity.pdbx_description
1 polymer ?
#
loop_
_entity_poly.entity_id
_entity_poly.type
_entity_poly.pdbx_seq_one_letter_code
_entity_poly.pdbx_strand_id
1 'polypeptide(L)' 'MVGFWLDIWLRLGETKYLVGLKDLCDKQIVEAYPPLCDIRGSYTAQWEHTIVLRPTCKEVISRGEDY' A
#
# COMPACT_ATOMS: atom_id res chain seq x y z
N MET A 1 -2.98 -5.14 4.40
CA MET A 1 -2.57 -5.79 3.19
C MET A 1 -1.09 -6.17 3.31
N VAL A 2 -0.68 -6.98 4.30
CA VAL A 2 0.73 -7.40 4.42
C VAL A 2 1.08 -8.50 3.40
N GLY A 3 0.10 -9.18 2.83
CA GLY A 3 0.33 -10.42 2.08
C GLY A 3 -0.46 -10.52 0.78
N PHE A 4 -0.34 -9.53 -0.11
CA PHE A 4 -0.77 -9.79 -1.50
C PHE A 4 0.15 -9.11 -2.52
N TRP A 5 0.39 -7.81 -2.35
CA TRP A 5 1.33 -7.10 -3.23
C TRP A 5 2.78 -7.52 -2.96
N LEU A 6 3.19 -7.55 -1.70
CA LEU A 6 4.54 -7.97 -1.33
C LEU A 6 4.83 -9.42 -1.79
N ASP A 7 3.85 -10.32 -1.69
CA ASP A 7 4.02 -11.71 -2.13
C ASP A 7 4.21 -11.85 -3.65
N ILE A 8 3.64 -10.94 -4.45
CA ILE A 8 3.83 -10.90 -5.91
C ILE A 8 5.21 -10.32 -6.25
N TRP A 9 5.64 -9.26 -5.57
CA TRP A 9 6.97 -8.67 -5.77
C TRP A 9 8.12 -9.58 -5.28
N LEU A 10 7.94 -10.29 -4.15
CA LEU A 10 8.94 -11.23 -3.63
C LEU A 10 9.02 -12.53 -4.45
N ARG A 11 8.03 -12.83 -5.31
CA ARG A 11 8.10 -13.95 -6.26
C ARG A 11 9.09 -13.74 -7.41
N LEU A 12 9.74 -12.57 -7.53
CA LEU A 12 10.76 -12.28 -8.55
C LEU A 12 12.08 -13.06 -8.39
N GLY A 13 12.16 -14.02 -7.45
CA GLY A 13 13.31 -14.92 -7.30
C GLY A 13 13.48 -15.48 -5.89
N GLU A 14 12.82 -14.90 -4.88
CA GLU A 14 12.93 -15.35 -3.50
C GLU A 14 12.04 -16.58 -3.25
N THR A 15 12.62 -17.63 -2.69
CA THR A 15 11.90 -18.86 -2.33
C THR A 15 11.81 -18.99 -0.82
N LYS A 16 10.66 -19.46 -0.30
CA LYS A 16 10.42 -19.68 1.14
C LYS A 16 10.61 -18.43 2.03
N TYR A 17 10.43 -17.22 1.49
CA TYR A 17 10.61 -15.94 2.20
C TYR A 17 9.64 -15.71 3.38
N LEU A 18 8.52 -16.44 3.44
CA LEU A 18 7.47 -16.22 4.46
C LEU A 18 7.98 -16.33 5.90
N VAL A 19 8.90 -17.27 6.17
CA VAL A 19 9.46 -17.44 7.52
C VAL A 19 10.39 -16.30 7.88
N GLY A 20 11.23 -15.86 6.93
CA GLY A 20 12.15 -14.74 7.13
C GLY A 20 11.41 -13.41 7.27
N LEU A 21 10.39 -13.17 6.45
CA LEU A 21 9.58 -11.96 6.53
C LEU A 21 8.83 -11.88 7.87
N LYS A 22 8.30 -13.01 8.35
CA LYS A 22 7.66 -13.05 9.68
C LYS A 22 8.64 -12.71 10.80
N ASP A 23 9.84 -13.30 10.78
CA ASP A 23 10.89 -13.00 11.76
C ASP A 23 11.29 -11.52 11.75
N LEU A 24 11.36 -10.89 10.58
CA LEU A 24 11.63 -9.44 10.46
C LEU A 24 10.49 -8.57 11.02
N CYS A 25 9.24 -8.98 10.82
CA CYS A 25 8.08 -8.31 11.43
C CYS A 25 8.07 -8.48 12.95
N ASP A 26 8.34 -9.69 13.45
CA ASP A 26 8.40 -10.00 14.89
C ASP A 26 9.53 -9.21 15.58
N LYS A 27 10.63 -8.95 14.85
CA LYS A 27 11.76 -8.11 15.28
C LYS A 27 11.54 -6.61 15.09
N GLN A 28 10.36 -6.17 14.62
CA GLN A 28 10.02 -4.76 14.36
C GLN A 28 10.96 -4.05 13.37
N ILE A 29 11.64 -4.80 12.51
CA ILE A 29 12.45 -4.26 11.40
C ILE A 29 11.52 -3.89 10.24
N VAL A 30 10.44 -4.64 10.07
CA VAL A 30 9.41 -4.42 9.06
C VAL A 30 8.06 -4.25 9.75
N GLU A 31 7.28 -3.26 9.33
CA GLU A 31 5.93 -3.03 9.85
C GLU A 31 4.88 -3.68 8.96
N ALA A 32 4.00 -4.45 9.59
CA ALA A 32 2.87 -5.09 8.97
C ALA A 32 1.67 -4.13 8.88
N TYR A 33 1.28 -3.73 7.68
CA TYR A 33 0.02 -3.02 7.41
C TYR A 33 -1.08 -4.02 7.03
N PRO A 34 -2.03 -4.46 7.91
CA PRO A 34 -3.11 -5.41 7.62
C PRO A 34 -4.28 -4.79 6.80
N PRO A 35 -5.14 -5.58 6.14
CA PRO A 35 -6.19 -5.01 5.28
C PRO A 35 -7.18 -4.21 6.11
N LEU A 36 -7.55 -3.02 5.65
CA LEU A 36 -8.55 -2.18 6.30
C LEU A 36 -9.89 -2.45 5.62
N CYS A 37 -10.79 -3.12 6.34
CA CYS A 37 -12.10 -3.51 5.84
C CYS A 37 -13.20 -2.88 6.70
N ASP A 38 -14.26 -2.40 6.03
CA ASP A 38 -15.47 -1.89 6.68
C ASP A 38 -16.43 -3.04 7.09
N ILE A 39 -17.57 -2.72 7.70
CA ILE A 39 -18.55 -3.68 8.19
C ILE A 39 -19.06 -4.60 7.08
N ARG A 40 -19.43 -5.82 7.46
CA ARG A 40 -19.91 -6.82 6.51
C ARG A 40 -21.13 -6.32 5.75
N GLY A 41 -21.05 -6.36 4.41
CA GLY A 41 -22.12 -5.96 3.51
C GLY A 41 -22.09 -4.49 3.09
N SER A 42 -21.11 -3.70 3.56
CA SER A 42 -20.87 -2.37 3.02
C SER A 42 -20.06 -2.43 1.72
N TYR A 43 -20.14 -1.34 0.96
CA TYR A 43 -19.39 -1.14 -0.28
C TYR A 43 -18.60 0.16 -0.16
N THR A 44 -17.29 0.10 -0.47
CA THR A 44 -16.37 1.23 -0.37
C THR A 44 -15.84 1.60 -1.74
N ALA A 45 -15.70 2.91 -2.02
CA ALA A 45 -15.02 3.44 -3.19
C ALA A 45 -13.92 4.43 -2.75
N GLN A 46 -12.85 4.52 -3.53
CA GLN A 46 -11.66 5.33 -3.21
C GLN A 46 -11.13 6.00 -4.48
N TRP A 47 -10.78 7.29 -4.37
CA TRP A 47 -10.06 8.07 -5.38
C TRP A 47 -8.89 8.76 -4.70
N GLU A 48 -7.76 8.88 -5.40
CA GLU A 48 -6.55 9.47 -4.85
C GLU A 48 -5.91 10.44 -5.83
N HIS A 49 -5.43 11.56 -5.30
CA HIS A 49 -4.58 12.49 -6.03
C HIS A 49 -3.45 12.99 -5.14
N THR A 50 -2.27 13.15 -5.73
CA THR A 50 -1.10 13.75 -5.09
C THR A 50 -1.08 15.24 -5.40
N ILE A 51 -0.92 16.05 -4.35
CA ILE A 51 -0.93 17.50 -4.43
C ILE A 51 0.38 18.05 -3.90
N VAL A 52 0.95 19.02 -4.61
CA VAL A 52 2.11 19.79 -4.19
C VAL A 52 1.68 21.21 -3.81
N LEU A 53 2.02 21.62 -2.59
CA LEU A 53 1.83 22.99 -2.14
C LEU A 53 3.07 23.81 -2.52
N ARG A 54 2.95 24.62 -3.57
CA ARG A 54 3.98 25.56 -3.98
C ARG A 54 3.76 26.91 -3.32
N PRO A 55 4.80 27.77 -3.26
CA PRO A 55 4.67 29.13 -2.75
C PRO A 55 3.57 29.96 -3.45
N THR A 56 3.30 29.67 -4.72
CA THR A 56 2.37 30.46 -5.56
C THR A 56 1.04 29.77 -5.83
N CYS A 57 0.92 28.46 -5.60
CA CYS A 57 -0.31 27.72 -5.87
C CYS A 57 -0.32 26.33 -5.23
N LYS A 58 -1.50 25.74 -5.18
CA LYS A 58 -1.70 24.31 -4.96
C LYS A 58 -1.78 23.62 -6.32
N GLU A 59 -0.89 22.69 -6.57
CA GLU A 59 -0.82 21.93 -7.82
C GLU A 59 -1.22 20.47 -7.60
N VAL A 60 -2.15 19.95 -8.40
CA VAL A 60 -2.52 18.53 -8.37
C VAL A 60 -1.69 17.80 -9.43
N ILE A 61 -0.56 17.22 -9.03
CA ILE A 61 0.43 16.68 -9.96
C ILE A 61 -0.01 15.36 -10.63
N SER A 62 -0.97 14.67 -10.02
CA SER A 62 -1.52 13.41 -10.55
C SER A 62 -2.81 13.59 -11.35
N ARG A 63 -3.15 14.84 -11.75
CA ARG A 63 -4.38 15.13 -12.48
C ARG A 63 -4.29 14.64 -13.93
N GLY A 64 -5.28 13.87 -14.37
CA GLY A 64 -5.47 13.46 -15.77
C GLY A 64 -6.82 13.97 -16.32
N GLU A 65 -7.20 13.51 -17.52
CA GLU A 65 -8.52 13.78 -18.11
C GLU A 65 -9.61 12.83 -17.60
N ASP A 66 -9.23 11.79 -16.88
CA ASP A 66 -10.03 10.64 -16.48
C ASP A 66 -10.67 10.77 -15.09
N TYR A 67 -10.14 11.64 -14.22
CA TYR A 67 -10.73 11.96 -12.91
C TYR A 67 -10.17 13.22 -12.26
#